data_AF-A0A959GIW2-F1
#
_entry.id   AF-A0A959GIW2-F1
#
_cell.length_a   1.000
_cell.length_b   1.000
_cell.length_c   1.000
_cell.angle_alpha   90.00
_cell.angle_beta   90.00
_cell.angle_gamma   90.00
#
_symmetry.space_group_name_H-M   'P 1'
#
loop_
_entity.id
_entity.type
_entity.pdbx_description
1 polymer ?
#
loop_
_entity_poly.entity_id
_entity_poly.type
_entity_poly.pdbx_seq_one_letter_code
_entity_poly.pdbx_strand_id
1 'polypeptide(L)'
;MSKVNWLPLAATNQVEEIVERSKSTPCIVYKHSTRCSLSSLARHRLEKDWLFSDQAVLPYFLDLIANRDVSNLVEEYFGVRHQSPQLLLIRDGRCVYHASHLDINARSLQPHFENTEQA
;
A
#
# COMPACT_ATOMS: atom_id res chain seq x y z
N MET A 1 6.30 -20.37 -0.87
CA MET A 1 5.33 -19.26 -0.77
C MET A 1 6.13 -18.01 -0.43
N SER A 2 6.19 -17.05 -1.35
CA SER A 2 6.87 -15.78 -1.13
C SER A 2 6.10 -15.01 -0.06
N LYS A 3 6.71 -14.80 1.10
CA LYS A 3 6.09 -14.02 2.18
C LYS A 3 6.28 -12.55 1.85
N VAL A 4 5.20 -11.77 1.81
CA VAL A 4 5.30 -10.31 1.66
C VAL A 4 6.02 -9.74 2.88
N ASN A 5 7.10 -8.99 2.63
CA ASN A 5 7.89 -8.38 3.69
C ASN A 5 7.34 -7.00 4.06
N TRP A 6 6.25 -6.99 4.83
CA TRP A 6 5.57 -5.77 5.25
C TRP A 6 6.45 -4.89 6.14
N LEU A 7 6.73 -3.67 5.68
CA LEU A 7 7.34 -2.62 6.48
C LEU A 7 6.26 -1.98 7.37
N PRO A 8 6.49 -1.81 8.69
CA PRO A 8 5.51 -1.18 9.55
C PRO A 8 5.39 0.32 9.23
N LEU A 9 4.17 0.81 9.10
CA LEU A 9 3.83 2.23 9.03
C LEU A 9 3.09 2.63 10.32
N ALA A 10 3.86 3.13 11.29
CA ALA A 10 3.41 3.39 12.67
C ALA A 10 3.74 4.80 13.18
N ALA A 11 4.46 5.61 12.39
CA ALA A 11 4.77 6.99 12.73
C ALA A 11 4.52 7.93 11.55
N THR A 12 4.11 9.16 11.84
CA THR A 12 3.73 10.16 10.83
C THR A 12 4.88 10.56 9.91
N ASN A 13 6.11 10.65 10.43
CA ASN A 13 7.31 10.95 9.65
C ASN A 13 7.59 9.91 8.54
N GLN A 14 7.11 8.68 8.70
CA GLN A 14 7.25 7.65 7.66
C GLN A 14 6.36 7.94 6.43
N VAL A 15 5.32 8.77 6.56
CA VAL A 15 4.50 9.18 5.41
C VAL A 15 5.32 10.06 4.46
N GLU A 16 6.08 11.01 5.00
CA GLU A 16 7.03 11.81 4.23
C GLU A 16 8.14 10.93 3.63
N GLU A 17 8.63 9.95 4.38
CA GLU A 17 9.61 8.98 3.89
C GLU A 17 9.06 8.17 2.70
N ILE A 18 7.80 7.74 2.75
CA ILE A 18 7.13 7.06 1.62
C ILE A 18 7.07 7.97 0.40
N VAL A 19 6.74 9.26 0.58
CA VAL A 19 6.71 10.24 -0.51
C VAL A 19 8.08 10.33 -1.19
N GLU A 20 9.16 10.47 -0.42
CA GLU A 20 10.51 10.54 -0.97
C GLU A 20 10.99 9.22 -1.59
N ARG A 21 10.78 8.08 -0.91
CA ARG A 21 11.16 6.75 -1.43
C ARG A 21 10.44 6.41 -2.72
N SER A 22 9.17 6.81 -2.86
CA SER A 22 8.35 6.53 -4.03
C SER A 22 8.87 7.14 -5.33
N LYS A 23 9.83 8.10 -5.26
CA LYS A 23 10.54 8.67 -6.42
C LYS A 23 11.60 7.73 -6.99
N SER A 24 12.09 6.78 -6.19
CA SER A 24 13.10 5.78 -6.62
C SER A 24 12.50 4.38 -6.73
N THR A 25 11.67 3.99 -5.76
CA THR A 25 11.00 2.69 -5.74
C THR A 25 9.55 2.90 -5.35
N PRO A 26 8.58 2.48 -6.19
CA PRO A 26 7.16 2.59 -5.85
C PRO A 26 6.87 1.98 -4.47
N CYS A 27 5.98 2.62 -3.73
CA CYS A 27 5.62 2.19 -2.38
C CYS A 27 4.14 1.79 -2.37
N ILE A 28 3.80 0.71 -1.68
CA ILE A 28 2.41 0.33 -1.43
C ILE A 28 2.09 0.64 0.02
N VAL A 29 0.93 1.21 0.29
CA VAL A 29 0.40 1.37 1.65
C VAL A 29 -0.87 0.55 1.78
N TYR A 30 -0.83 -0.48 2.62
CA TYR A 30 -1.99 -1.28 2.98
C TYR A 30 -2.52 -0.86 4.34
N LYS A 31 -3.71 -0.24 4.37
CA LYS A 31 -4.42 0.14 5.59
C LYS A 31 -5.29 -1.01 6.06
N HIS A 32 -4.94 -1.59 7.19
CA HIS A 32 -5.62 -2.74 7.77
C HIS A 32 -6.33 -2.37 9.07
N SER A 33 -7.61 -2.72 9.17
CA SER A 33 -8.33 -2.74 10.45
C SER A 33 -8.31 -4.15 11.04
N THR A 34 -7.66 -4.32 12.18
CA THR A 34 -7.58 -5.60 12.91
C THR A 34 -8.93 -6.09 13.45
N ARG A 35 -9.95 -5.22 13.47
CA ARG A 35 -11.32 -5.54 13.92
C ARG A 35 -12.27 -5.89 12.77
N CYS A 36 -11.78 -5.94 11.53
CA CYS A 36 -12.58 -6.20 10.34
C CYS A 36 -12.16 -7.50 9.67
N SER A 37 -13.02 -8.52 9.69
CA SER A 37 -12.75 -9.84 9.06
C SER A 37 -12.49 -9.72 7.55
N LEU A 38 -13.19 -8.81 6.88
CA LEU A 38 -12.96 -8.50 5.47
C LEU A 38 -11.54 -7.95 5.21
N SER A 39 -11.00 -7.19 6.17
CA SER A 39 -9.62 -6.68 6.09
C SER A 39 -8.60 -7.80 6.13
N SER A 40 -8.80 -8.80 6.99
CA SER A 40 -7.94 -9.99 7.04
C SER A 40 -8.03 -10.82 5.75
N LEU A 41 -9.25 -10.99 5.20
CA LEU A 41 -9.46 -11.72 3.97
C LEU A 41 -8.79 -11.04 2.76
N ALA A 42 -8.96 -9.72 2.63
CA ALA A 42 -8.34 -8.95 1.55
C ALA A 42 -6.80 -9.04 1.61
N ARG A 43 -6.21 -8.92 2.80
CA ARG A 43 -4.76 -9.08 2.99
C ARG A 43 -4.27 -10.45 2.58
N HIS A 44 -4.96 -11.51 3.03
CA HIS A 44 -4.58 -12.88 2.70
C HIS A 44 -4.62 -13.14 1.19
N ARG A 45 -5.64 -12.65 0.49
CA ARG A 45 -5.73 -12.74 -0.98
C ARG A 45 -4.60 -11.99 -1.66
N LEU A 46 -4.32 -10.77 -1.21
CA LEU A 46 -3.24 -9.94 -1.73
C LEU A 46 -1.88 -10.63 -1.58
N GLU A 47 -1.59 -11.19 -0.40
CA GLU A 47 -0.34 -11.91 -0.10
C GLU A 47 -0.21 -13.19 -0.93
N LYS A 48 -1.31 -13.93 -1.13
CA LYS A 48 -1.31 -15.18 -1.91
C LYS A 48 -0.94 -14.97 -3.37
N ASP A 49 -1.45 -13.89 -3.96
CA ASP A 49 -1.21 -13.55 -5.36
C ASP A 49 -0.07 -12.53 -5.53
N TRP A 50 0.75 -12.33 -4.50
CA TRP A 50 1.85 -11.36 -4.53
C TRP A 50 3.00 -11.88 -5.40
N LEU A 51 3.29 -11.14 -6.47
CA LEU A 51 4.31 -11.49 -7.46
C LEU A 51 5.45 -10.47 -7.55
N PHE A 52 5.40 -9.41 -6.75
CA PHE A 52 6.40 -8.34 -6.78
C PHE A 52 7.58 -8.65 -5.86
N SER A 53 8.80 -8.39 -6.34
CA SER A 53 10.00 -8.47 -5.51
C SER A 53 10.14 -7.23 -4.62
N ASP A 54 10.92 -7.36 -3.55
CA ASP A 54 11.25 -6.24 -2.64
C ASP A 54 12.02 -5.10 -3.34
N GLN A 55 12.58 -5.37 -4.54
CA GLN A 55 13.24 -4.36 -5.37
C GLN A 55 12.25 -3.62 -6.28
N ALA A 56 11.13 -4.26 -6.65
CA ALA A 56 10.13 -3.67 -7.52
C ALA A 56 9.18 -2.73 -6.76
N VAL A 57 8.86 -3.07 -5.50
CA VAL A 57 7.92 -2.29 -4.69
C VAL A 57 8.20 -2.47 -3.20
N LEU A 58 8.03 -1.40 -2.43
CA LEU A 58 8.14 -1.42 -0.97
C LEU A 58 6.74 -1.51 -0.33
N PRO A 59 6.35 -2.66 0.27
CA PRO A 59 5.03 -2.80 0.87
C PRO A 59 5.01 -2.34 2.33
N TYR A 60 4.26 -1.27 2.62
CA TYR A 60 4.00 -0.76 3.96
C TYR A 60 2.66 -1.25 4.50
N PHE A 61 2.65 -1.64 5.77
CA PHE A 61 1.47 -2.08 6.49
C PHE A 61 1.13 -1.11 7.62
N LEU A 62 -0.07 -0.56 7.56
CA LEU A 62 -0.61 0.33 8.58
C LEU A 62 -1.70 -0.40 9.37
N ASP A 63 -1.46 -0.64 10.66
CA ASP A 63 -2.55 -0.98 11.59
C ASP A 63 -3.31 0.31 11.90
N LEU A 64 -4.49 0.41 11.29
CA LEU A 64 -5.36 1.58 11.38
C LEU A 64 -5.86 1.82 12.79
N ILE A 65 -6.12 0.74 13.53
CA ILE A 65 -6.74 0.85 14.86
C ILE A 65 -5.72 1.42 15.85
N ALA A 66 -4.45 1.08 15.69
CA ALA A 66 -3.37 1.59 16.50
C ALA A 66 -2.87 2.98 16.06
N ASN A 67 -2.87 3.29 14.75
CA ASN A 67 -2.20 4.46 14.19
C ASN A 67 -3.17 5.33 13.35
N ARG A 68 -4.22 5.86 13.99
CA ARG A 68 -5.27 6.65 13.32
C ARG A 68 -4.75 7.97 12.75
N ASP A 69 -3.86 8.63 13.48
CA ASP A 69 -3.14 9.83 13.09
C ASP A 69 -2.35 9.61 11.79
N VAL A 70 -1.59 8.50 11.71
CA VAL A 70 -0.85 8.13 10.50
C VAL A 70 -1.82 7.86 9.34
N SER A 71 -2.96 7.22 9.60
CA SER A 71 -3.96 6.97 8.55
C SER A 71 -4.58 8.23 7.98
N ASN A 72 -4.87 9.22 8.85
CA ASN A 72 -5.39 10.52 8.48
C ASN A 72 -4.35 11.28 7.65
N LEU A 73 -3.08 11.23 8.05
CA LEU A 73 -2.00 11.88 7.32
C LEU A 73 -1.83 11.28 5.91
N VAL A 74 -1.95 9.96 5.77
CA VAL A 74 -1.96 9.30 4.44
C VAL A 74 -3.14 9.79 3.57
N GLU A 75 -4.31 10.03 4.16
CA GLU A 75 -5.44 10.63 3.43
C GLU A 75 -5.13 12.07 2.98
N GLU A 76 -4.55 12.89 3.87
CA GLU A 76 -4.18 14.28 3.58
C GLU A 76 -3.13 14.39 2.47
N TYR A 77 -2.04 13.64 2.56
CA TYR A 77 -0.94 13.68 1.58
C TYR A 77 -1.36 13.22 0.19
N PHE A 78 -2.17 12.17 0.11
CA PHE A 78 -2.49 11.53 -1.17
C PHE A 78 -3.87 11.89 -1.71
N GLY A 79 -4.68 12.64 -0.96
CA GLY A 79 -6.03 13.05 -1.35
C GLY A 79 -7.02 11.88 -1.52
N VAL A 80 -6.70 10.71 -0.95
CA VAL A 80 -7.52 9.50 -1.04
C VAL A 80 -8.20 9.27 0.30
N ARG A 81 -9.54 9.43 0.32
CA ARG A 81 -10.36 9.22 1.52
C ARG A 81 -10.10 7.87 2.17
N HIS A 82 -10.02 7.87 3.49
CA HIS A 82 -9.82 6.67 4.28
C HIS A 82 -10.88 5.60 3.98
N GLN A 83 -10.44 4.36 3.74
CA GLN A 83 -11.25 3.14 3.71
C GLN A 83 -10.52 2.01 4.47
N SER A 84 -11.24 0.95 4.84
CA SER A 84 -10.60 -0.25 5.40
C SER A 84 -11.35 -1.54 5.04
N PRO A 85 -10.67 -2.54 4.44
CA PRO A 85 -9.28 -2.51 3.99
C PRO A 85 -9.08 -1.55 2.81
N GLN A 86 -7.88 -1.00 2.69
CA GLN A 86 -7.50 -0.12 1.58
C GLN A 86 -6.05 -0.35 1.17
N LEU A 87 -5.79 -0.29 -0.13
CA LEU A 87 -4.46 -0.35 -0.73
C LEU A 87 -4.24 0.90 -1.57
N LEU A 88 -3.09 1.54 -1.41
CA LEU A 88 -2.62 2.65 -2.23
C LEU A 88 -1.29 2.27 -2.85
N LEU A 89 -1.10 2.61 -4.12
CA LEU A 89 0.19 2.57 -4.81
C LEU A 89 0.69 3.99 -4.99
N ILE A 90 1.84 4.28 -4.41
CA ILE A 90 2.49 5.58 -4.40
C ILE A 90 3.70 5.54 -5.34
N ARG A 91 3.78 6.50 -6.24
CA ARG A 91 4.88 6.72 -7.18
C ARG A 91 5.10 8.21 -7.36
N ASP A 92 6.36 8.64 -7.37
CA ASP A 92 6.76 10.05 -7.53
C ASP A 92 6.01 11.00 -6.57
N GLY A 93 5.82 10.54 -5.33
CA GLY A 93 5.14 11.28 -4.27
C GLY A 93 3.62 11.35 -4.39
N ARG A 94 3.01 10.61 -5.33
CA ARG A 94 1.57 10.66 -5.60
C ARG A 94 0.94 9.29 -5.57
N CYS A 95 -0.32 9.21 -5.18
CA CYS A 95 -1.10 7.98 -5.31
C CYS A 95 -1.54 7.81 -6.77
N VAL A 96 -1.00 6.79 -7.45
CA VAL A 96 -1.30 6.48 -8.86
C VAL A 96 -2.34 5.39 -9.03
N TYR A 97 -2.63 4.62 -7.97
CA TYR A 97 -3.68 3.62 -7.93
C TYR A 97 -4.16 3.42 -6.49
N HIS A 98 -5.46 3.20 -6.31
CA HIS A 98 -6.00 2.78 -5.02
C HIS A 98 -7.14 1.77 -5.20
N ALA A 99 -7.30 0.87 -4.24
CA ALA A 99 -8.40 -0.08 -4.17
C ALA A 99 -8.83 -0.27 -2.72
N SER A 100 -10.06 -0.72 -2.49
CA SER A 100 -10.57 -0.98 -1.14
C SER A 100 -11.43 -2.23 -1.11
N HIS A 101 -11.67 -2.77 0.09
CA HIS A 101 -12.58 -3.89 0.29
C HIS A 101 -12.25 -5.10 -0.61
N LEU A 102 -13.20 -5.49 -1.47
CA LEU A 102 -13.07 -6.65 -2.37
C LEU A 102 -12.34 -6.32 -3.67
N ASP A 103 -12.13 -5.04 -3.98
CA ASP A 103 -11.43 -4.59 -5.19
C ASP A 103 -9.91 -4.74 -5.06
N ILE A 104 -9.42 -5.02 -3.85
CA ILE A 104 -7.99 -5.23 -3.59
C ILE A 104 -7.56 -6.56 -4.22
N ASN A 105 -6.71 -6.46 -5.24
CA ASN A 105 -6.17 -7.58 -5.98
C ASN A 105 -4.72 -7.28 -6.42
N ALA A 106 -3.80 -8.23 -6.21
CA ALA A 106 -2.41 -8.09 -6.62
C ALA A 106 -2.26 -7.98 -8.14
N ARG A 107 -3.12 -8.62 -8.93
CA ARG A 107 -3.08 -8.57 -10.40
C ARG A 107 -3.37 -7.17 -10.94
N SER A 108 -4.25 -6.42 -10.28
CA SER A 108 -4.55 -5.03 -10.67
C SER A 108 -3.35 -4.10 -10.55
N LEU A 109 -2.30 -4.51 -9.82
CA LEU A 109 -1.06 -3.76 -9.71
C LEU A 109 -0.10 -4.01 -10.89
N GLN A 110 -0.18 -5.15 -11.57
CA GLN A 110 0.78 -5.56 -12.63
C GLN A 110 0.98 -4.50 -13.73
N PRO A 111 -0.08 -3.87 -14.29
CA PRO A 111 0.10 -2.89 -15.37
C PRO A 111 0.91 -1.66 -14.94
N HIS A 112 1.01 -1.40 -13.64
CA HIS A 112 1.80 -0.28 -13.12
C HIS A 112 3.31 -0.59 -13.10
N PHE A 113 3.72 -1.86 -13.17
CA PHE A 113 5.13 -2.28 -13.12
C PHE A 113 5.67 -2.81 -14.46
N GLU A 114 4.82 -3.01 -15.47
CA GLU A 114 5.20 -3.60 -16.76
C GLU A 114 5.74 -2.58 -17.79
N ASN A 115 5.79 -1.28 -17.49
CA ASN A 115 6.11 -0.22 -18.47
C ASN A 115 7.47 0.50 -18.26
N THR A 116 8.47 -0.13 -17.63
CA THR A 116 9.78 0.52 -17.36
C THR A 116 10.80 0.45 -18.51
N GLU A 117 10.45 0.01 -19.72
CA GLU A 117 11.40 -0.15 -20.85
C GLU A 117 11.03 0.60 -22.14
N GLN A 118 10.44 1.80 -22.09
CA GLN A 118 10.36 2.65 -23.29
C GLN A 118 10.70 4.11 -22.99
N ALA A 119 11.99 4.43 -22.98
CA ALA A 119 12.55 5.73 -23.37
C ALA A 119 14.00 5.55 -23.84
#